data_AF-A0A9P5D7L1-F1
#
_entry.id   AF-A0A9P5D7L1-F1
#
_cell.length_a   1.000
_cell.length_b   1.000
_cell.length_c   1.000
_cell.angle_alpha   90.00
_cell.angle_beta   90.00
_cell.angle_gamma   90.00
#
_symmetry.space_group_name_H-M   'P 1'
#
loop_
_entity.id
_entity.type
_entity.pdbx_description
1 polymer ?
#
loop_
_entity_poly.entity_id
_entity_poly.type
_entity_poly.pdbx_seq_one_letter_code
_entity_poly.pdbx_strand_id
1 'polypeptide(L)'
;MRTYDDVFSGQRIYPGKGKVYVRGDSKVFRFQSGKSESLFLQRKNPRRIAWTRGIVGASLDVIKEKRSQRPEARSAARQQAIKDSKEKKAASQAAKKADKAKNAAASKGQTVRGVSKQGAKGAAPKPTARTR
;
A
#
# COMPACT_ATOMS: atom_id res chain seq x y z
N MET A 1 39.14 -8.53 -3.61
CA MET A 1 38.51 -9.11 -2.39
C MET A 1 37.00 -8.84 -2.44
N ARG A 2 36.15 -9.85 -2.24
CA ARG A 2 34.69 -9.67 -2.25
C ARG A 2 34.19 -9.30 -0.86
N THR A 3 33.43 -8.21 -0.77
CA THR A 3 32.66 -7.85 0.42
C THR A 3 31.25 -8.39 0.31
N TYR A 4 30.66 -8.76 1.45
CA TYR A 4 29.27 -9.19 1.55
C TYR A 4 28.49 -8.21 2.42
N ASP A 5 27.17 -8.25 2.34
CA ASP A 5 26.30 -7.50 3.25
C ASP A 5 25.66 -8.44 4.26
N ASP A 6 25.54 -7.97 5.49
CA ASP A 6 24.82 -8.64 6.55
C ASP A 6 23.32 -8.63 6.26
N VAL A 7 22.72 -9.82 6.18
CA VAL A 7 21.30 -10.00 5.84
C VAL A 7 20.36 -9.38 6.89
N PHE A 8 20.80 -9.30 8.14
CA PHE A 8 20.00 -8.74 9.23
C PHE A 8 20.19 -7.23 9.37
N SER A 9 21.45 -6.78 9.45
CA SER A 9 21.77 -5.38 9.78
C SER A 9 22.05 -4.49 8.58
N GLY A 10 22.35 -5.06 7.41
CA GLY A 10 22.81 -4.35 6.22
C GLY A 10 24.22 -3.77 6.33
N GLN A 11 25.01 -4.17 7.33
CA GLN A 11 26.41 -3.76 7.48
C GLN A 11 27.33 -4.53 6.53
N ARG A 12 28.41 -3.90 6.06
CA ARG A 12 29.43 -4.52 5.21
C ARG A 12 30.25 -5.54 6.01
N ILE A 13 30.42 -6.72 5.43
CA ILE A 13 31.24 -7.84 5.90
C ILE A 13 32.47 -7.93 5.00
N TYR A 14 33.62 -7.62 5.59
CA TYR A 14 34.92 -7.81 4.95
C TYR A 14 35.42 -9.24 5.17
N PRO A 15 36.32 -9.75 4.33
CA PRO A 15 36.88 -11.08 4.51
C PRO A 15 37.56 -11.23 5.87
N GLY A 16 37.43 -12.41 6.48
CA GLY A 16 37.90 -12.68 7.84
C GLY A 16 36.96 -12.19 8.96
N LYS A 17 35.80 -11.60 8.62
CA LYS A 17 34.83 -11.11 9.60
C LYS A 17 33.49 -11.82 9.48
N GLY A 18 32.81 -11.92 10.63
CA GLY A 18 31.44 -12.40 10.70
C GLY A 18 31.33 -13.92 10.63
N LYS A 19 30.11 -14.40 10.38
CA LYS A 19 29.80 -15.84 10.32
C LYS A 19 28.81 -16.13 9.20
N VAL A 20 28.94 -17.31 8.63
CA VAL A 20 28.01 -17.84 7.62
C VAL A 20 27.10 -18.87 8.30
N TYR A 21 25.80 -18.70 8.15
CA TYR A 21 24.77 -19.64 8.61
C TYR A 21 24.06 -20.22 7.38
N VAL A 22 24.09 -21.53 7.23
CA VAL A 22 23.38 -22.24 6.16
C VAL A 22 22.15 -22.88 6.78
N ARG A 23 20.97 -22.46 6.34
CA ARG A 23 19.69 -23.04 6.77
C ARG A 23 19.43 -24.35 6.00
N GLY A 24 18.61 -25.25 6.56
CA GLY A 24 18.32 -26.57 5.97
C GLY A 24 17.77 -26.54 4.54
N ASP A 25 17.20 -25.42 4.09
CA ASP A 25 16.79 -25.18 2.70
C ASP A 25 17.95 -24.67 1.80
N SER A 26 19.19 -24.88 2.21
CA SER A 26 20.43 -24.42 1.55
C SER A 26 20.56 -22.90 1.42
N LYS A 27 19.72 -22.12 2.10
CA LYS A 27 19.81 -20.67 2.08
C LYS A 27 20.97 -20.20 2.95
N VAL A 28 21.89 -19.45 2.34
CA VAL A 28 23.08 -18.92 2.99
C VAL A 28 22.80 -17.52 3.55
N PHE A 29 22.98 -17.36 4.84
CA PHE A 29 22.90 -16.10 5.56
C PHE A 29 24.29 -15.70 6.04
N ARG A 30 24.63 -14.41 5.92
CA ARG A 30 25.89 -13.87 6.38
C ARG A 30 25.61 -12.81 7.44
N PHE A 31 26.28 -12.92 8.58
CA PHE A 31 26.11 -12.01 9.71
C PHE A 31 27.43 -11.33 10.03
N GLN A 32 27.39 -10.04 10.32
CA GLN A 32 28.60 -9.28 10.67
C GLN A 32 29.07 -9.56 12.10
N SER A 33 28.13 -9.84 13.03
CA SER A 33 28.39 -10.11 14.45
C SER A 33 27.42 -11.12 15.06
N GLY A 34 27.75 -11.62 16.26
CA GLY A 34 26.85 -12.45 17.05
C GLY A 34 25.53 -11.75 17.42
N LYS A 35 25.52 -10.41 17.49
CA LYS A 35 24.29 -9.62 17.73
C LYS A 35 23.27 -9.81 16.59
N SER A 36 23.72 -9.68 15.34
CA SER A 36 22.87 -9.89 14.16
C SER A 36 22.40 -11.35 14.04
N GLU A 37 23.28 -12.31 14.31
CA GLU A 37 22.95 -13.74 14.28
C GLU A 37 21.90 -14.09 15.35
N SER A 38 22.11 -13.65 16.60
CA SER A 38 21.20 -13.92 17.71
C SER A 38 19.80 -13.36 17.44
N LEU A 39 19.69 -12.12 16.95
CA LEU A 39 18.39 -11.53 16.64
C LEU A 39 17.70 -12.21 15.45
N PHE A 40 18.46 -12.70 14.47
CA PHE A 40 17.94 -13.51 13.37
C PHE A 40 17.40 -14.85 13.86
N LEU A 41 18.14 -15.57 14.71
CA LEU A 41 17.72 -16.85 15.31
C LEU A 41 16.50 -16.69 16.23
N GLN A 42 16.41 -15.55 16.93
CA GLN A 42 15.22 -15.14 17.69
C GLN A 42 14.04 -14.70 16.81
N ARG A 43 14.18 -14.78 15.47
CA ARG A 43 13.15 -14.43 14.48
C ARG A 43 12.66 -12.98 14.62
N LYS A 44 13.52 -12.07 15.09
CA LYS A 44 13.19 -10.65 15.17
C LYS A 44 13.15 -10.05 13.77
N ASN A 45 12.20 -9.16 13.52
CA ASN A 45 12.11 -8.46 12.25
C ASN A 45 13.08 -7.27 12.24
N PRO A 46 14.10 -7.23 11.34
CA PRO A 46 15.04 -6.12 11.24
C PRO A 46 14.37 -4.75 11.12
N ARG A 47 13.21 -4.69 10.44
CA ARG A 47 12.44 -3.45 10.23
C ARG A 47 11.95 -2.79 11.54
N ARG A 48 11.90 -3.55 12.64
CA ARG A 48 11.52 -3.04 13.97
C ARG A 48 12.71 -2.61 14.81
N ILE A 49 13.94 -2.75 14.31
CA ILE A 49 15.17 -2.52 15.06
C ILE A 49 15.87 -1.29 14.49
N ALA A 50 15.89 -0.22 15.27
CA ALA A 50 16.31 1.12 14.85
C ALA A 50 17.74 1.22 14.30
N TRP A 51 18.68 0.39 14.80
CA TRP A 51 20.08 0.44 14.36
C TRP A 51 20.36 -0.30 13.04
N THR A 52 19.37 -1.02 12.50
CA THR A 52 19.54 -1.74 11.23
C THR A 52 19.43 -0.77 10.06
N ARG A 53 20.20 -1.00 9.00
CA ARG A 53 20.19 -0.14 7.81
C ARG A 53 18.95 -0.33 6.92
N GLY A 54 18.20 -1.42 7.12
CA GLY A 54 16.99 -1.72 6.38
C GLY A 54 15.80 -0.92 6.90
N ILE A 55 15.57 0.26 6.31
CA ILE A 55 14.36 1.05 6.57
C ILE A 55 13.12 0.23 6.17
N VAL A 56 12.05 0.33 6.94
CA VAL A 56 10.76 -0.34 6.72
C VAL A 56 10.34 -0.24 5.24
N GLY A 57 10.33 -1.38 4.53
CA GLY A 57 9.73 -1.49 3.19
C GLY A 57 10.64 -1.24 1.98
N ALA A 58 11.92 -0.89 2.15
CA ALA A 58 12.85 -0.78 1.02
C ALA A 58 14.30 -1.11 1.41
N SER A 59 15.00 -1.89 0.59
CA SER A 59 16.45 -2.09 0.74
C SER A 59 17.20 -0.81 0.36
N LEU A 60 18.41 -0.63 0.90
CA LEU A 60 19.23 0.55 0.58
C LEU A 60 19.50 0.70 -0.92
N ASP A 61 19.65 -0.40 -1.64
CA ASP A 61 19.86 -0.37 -3.09
C ASP A 61 18.64 0.15 -3.83
N VAL A 62 17.44 -0.31 -3.46
CA VAL A 62 16.16 0.21 -4.00
C VAL A 62 15.98 1.69 -3.67
N ILE A 63 16.40 2.13 -2.47
CA ILE A 63 16.32 3.54 -2.07
C ILE A 63 17.29 4.39 -2.90
N LYS A 64 18.53 3.92 -3.10
CA LYS A 64 19.53 4.63 -3.92
C LYS A 64 19.09 4.71 -5.37
N GLU A 65 18.59 3.62 -5.94
CA GLU A 65 18.10 3.55 -7.31
C GLU A 65 16.91 4.50 -7.54
N LYS A 66 15.93 4.53 -6.63
CA LYS A 66 14.82 5.49 -6.67
C LYS A 66 15.29 6.94 -6.54
N ARG A 67 16.33 7.21 -5.73
CA ARG A 67 16.91 8.56 -5.58
C ARG A 67 17.71 8.99 -6.81
N SER A 68 18.39 8.06 -7.49
CA SER A 68 19.17 8.34 -8.70
C SER A 68 18.33 8.48 -9.97
N GLN A 69 17.02 8.19 -9.93
CA GLN A 69 16.15 8.40 -11.09
C GLN A 69 16.21 9.86 -11.55
N ARG A 70 16.47 10.07 -12.84
CA ARG A 70 16.55 11.40 -13.47
C ARG A 70 15.23 12.17 -13.28
N PRO A 71 15.27 13.50 -13.09
CA PRO A 71 14.08 14.32 -12.88
C PRO A 71 13.06 14.19 -14.02
N GLU A 72 13.51 13.95 -15.25
CA GLU A 72 12.66 13.70 -16.43
C GLU A 72 11.83 12.41 -16.32
N ALA A 73 12.43 11.32 -15.82
CA ALA A 73 11.70 10.07 -15.59
C ALA A 73 10.62 10.25 -14.50
N ARG A 74 10.89 11.10 -13.50
CA ARG A 74 9.92 11.42 -12.45
C ARG A 74 8.77 12.30 -12.97
N SER A 75 9.07 13.29 -13.80
CA SER A 75 8.05 14.16 -14.37
C SER A 75 7.17 13.39 -15.37
N ALA A 76 7.74 12.51 -16.19
CA ALA A 76 7.01 11.62 -17.09
C ALA A 76 6.06 10.67 -16.33
N ALA A 77 6.54 10.00 -15.27
CA ALA A 77 5.71 9.14 -14.43
C ALA A 77 4.55 9.91 -13.76
N ARG A 78 4.81 11.16 -13.31
CA ARG A 78 3.77 12.03 -12.75
C ARG A 78 2.73 12.42 -13.79
N GLN A 79 3.16 12.79 -15.00
CA GLN A 79 2.25 13.15 -16.09
C GLN A 79 1.40 11.95 -16.51
N GLN A 80 1.99 10.75 -16.59
CA GLN A 80 1.25 9.53 -16.90
C GLN A 80 0.20 9.22 -15.83
N ALA A 81 0.57 9.28 -14.54
CA ALA A 81 -0.37 9.08 -13.44
C ALA A 81 -1.54 10.09 -13.44
N ILE A 82 -1.27 11.34 -13.84
CA ILE A 82 -2.32 12.37 -14.00
C ILE A 82 -3.24 12.06 -15.18
N LYS A 83 -2.70 11.60 -16.32
CA LYS A 83 -3.49 11.19 -17.48
C LYS A 83 -4.37 10.00 -17.14
N ASP A 84 -3.81 8.95 -16.57
CA ASP A 84 -4.54 7.74 -16.16
C ASP A 84 -5.66 8.08 -15.15
N SER A 85 -5.40 9.02 -14.23
CA SER A 85 -6.41 9.49 -13.26
C SER A 85 -7.53 10.29 -13.92
N LYS A 86 -7.21 11.12 -14.93
CA LYS A 86 -8.22 11.87 -15.71
C LYS A 86 -9.06 10.93 -16.56
N GLU A 87 -8.45 9.93 -17.20
CA GLU A 87 -9.15 8.92 -18.00
C GLU A 87 -10.07 8.06 -17.15
N LYS A 88 -9.61 7.58 -15.98
CA LYS A 88 -10.47 6.86 -15.01
C LYS A 88 -11.64 7.72 -14.53
N LYS A 89 -11.42 9.02 -14.31
CA LYS A 89 -12.49 9.96 -13.93
C LYS A 89 -13.49 10.17 -15.08
N ALA A 90 -13.02 10.32 -16.32
CA ALA A 90 -13.87 10.44 -17.49
C ALA A 90 -14.69 9.16 -17.74
N ALA A 91 -14.07 7.99 -17.64
CA ALA A 91 -14.73 6.69 -17.77
C ALA A 91 -15.80 6.47 -16.69
N SER A 92 -15.51 6.80 -15.42
CA SER A 92 -16.52 6.70 -14.35
C SER A 92 -17.66 7.71 -14.49
N GLN A 93 -17.41 8.90 -15.05
CA GLN A 93 -18.47 9.86 -15.36
C GLN A 93 -19.32 9.43 -16.56
N ALA A 94 -18.71 8.84 -17.59
CA ALA A 94 -19.42 8.28 -18.73
C ALA A 94 -20.30 7.09 -18.32
N ALA A 95 -19.79 6.19 -17.47
CA ALA A 95 -20.58 5.09 -16.90
C ALA A 95 -21.77 5.62 -16.09
N LYS A 96 -21.54 6.58 -15.18
CA LYS A 96 -22.63 7.23 -14.40
C LYS A 96 -23.70 7.91 -15.27
N LYS A 97 -23.30 8.53 -16.39
CA LYS A 97 -24.24 9.14 -17.35
C LYS A 97 -25.03 8.09 -18.13
N ALA A 98 -24.38 6.99 -18.53
CA ALA A 98 -25.03 5.88 -19.22
C ALA A 98 -26.04 5.15 -18.31
N ASP A 99 -25.70 4.92 -17.04
CA ASP A 99 -26.61 4.30 -16.08
C ASP A 99 -27.80 5.21 -15.74
N LYS A 100 -27.57 6.52 -15.62
CA LYS A 100 -28.65 7.51 -15.45
C LYS A 100 -29.60 7.56 -16.65
N ALA A 101 -29.06 7.43 -17.87
CA ALA A 101 -29.86 7.40 -19.10
C ALA A 101 -30.67 6.10 -19.23
N LYS A 102 -30.10 4.95 -18.85
CA LYS A 102 -30.82 3.66 -18.83
C LYS A 102 -31.95 3.65 -17.78
N ASN A 103 -31.71 4.19 -16.59
CA ASN A 103 -32.75 4.30 -15.55
C ASN A 103 -33.86 5.31 -15.92
N ALA A 104 -33.54 6.36 -16.67
CA ALA A 104 -34.54 7.31 -17.18
C ALA A 104 -35.38 6.76 -18.36
N ALA A 105 -34.83 5.82 -19.13
CA ALA A 105 -35.56 5.12 -20.18
C ALA A 105 -36.53 4.07 -19.60
N ALA A 106 -36.16 3.41 -18.51
CA ALA A 106 -37.03 2.47 -17.78
C ALA A 106 -38.22 3.15 -17.08
N SER A 107 -38.15 4.47 -16.83
CA SER A 107 -39.23 5.23 -16.16
C SER A 107 -40.22 5.92 -17.12
N LYS A 108 -40.10 5.75 -18.44
CA LYS A 108 -41.04 6.32 -19.43
C LYS A 108 -42.31 5.48 -19.64
N GLY A 109 -42.70 4.68 -18.66
CA GLY A 109 -43.86 3.79 -18.70
C GLY A 109 -44.84 3.92 -17.53
N GLN A 110 -44.78 4.97 -16.71
CA GLN A 110 -45.82 5.17 -15.69
C GLN A 110 -46.04 6.65 -15.34
N THR A 111 -46.99 7.25 -16.05
CA THR A 111 -47.59 8.53 -15.69
C THR A 111 -48.46 8.33 -14.45
N VAL A 112 -47.97 8.69 -13.26
CA VAL A 112 -48.84 8.98 -12.11
C VAL A 112 -48.61 10.44 -11.71
N ARG A 113 -49.65 11.23 -11.94
CA ARG A 113 -49.74 12.65 -11.58
C ARG A 113 -49.79 12.81 -10.06
N GLY A 114 -48.93 13.70 -9.55
CA GLY A 114 -49.20 14.52 -8.37
C GLY A 114 -49.08 13.88 -6.98
N VAL A 115 -48.10 14.35 -6.20
CA VAL A 115 -48.28 15.02 -4.89
C VAL A 115 -46.88 15.32 -4.35
N SER A 116 -46.66 16.59 -3.96
CA SER A 116 -45.42 17.09 -3.39
C SER A 116 -45.13 16.45 -2.03
N LYS A 117 -43.99 15.75 -1.90
CA LYS A 117 -43.53 15.17 -0.63
C LYS A 117 -42.76 16.16 0.27
N GLN A 118 -43.09 17.44 0.20
CA GLN A 118 -42.81 18.40 1.27
C GLN A 118 -43.81 18.12 2.40
N GLY A 119 -43.63 16.99 3.09
CA GLY A 119 -44.56 16.51 4.11
C GLY A 119 -44.12 15.25 4.87
N ALA A 120 -42.93 14.72 4.61
CA ALA A 120 -42.43 13.51 5.27
C ALA A 120 -41.31 13.81 6.30
N LYS A 121 -41.39 14.97 6.98
CA LYS A 121 -40.72 15.18 8.27
C LYS A 121 -41.77 15.14 9.38
N GLY A 122 -42.39 13.99 9.55
CA GLY A 122 -43.16 13.64 10.75
C GLY A 122 -42.21 13.08 11.80
N ALA A 123 -42.35 13.56 13.03
CA ALA A 123 -41.46 13.32 14.17
C ALA A 123 -41.12 11.83 14.41
N ALA A 124 -39.87 11.56 14.82
CA ALA A 124 -39.44 10.24 15.26
C ALA A 124 -40.24 9.81 16.51
N PRO A 125 -40.82 8.60 16.55
CA PRO A 125 -41.46 8.11 17.77
C PRO A 125 -40.40 7.86 18.86
N LYS A 126 -40.65 8.37 20.06
CA LYS A 126 -39.77 8.22 21.23
C LYS A 126 -39.63 6.73 21.61
N PRO A 127 -38.42 6.24 21.92
CA PRO A 127 -38.23 4.87 22.37
C PRO A 127 -38.86 4.68 23.76
N THR A 128 -39.76 3.71 23.90
CA THR A 128 -40.28 3.29 25.20
C THR A 128 -39.37 2.21 25.78
N ALA A 129 -38.94 2.39 27.03
CA ALA A 129 -38.12 1.40 27.73
C ALA A 129 -38.97 0.15 28.00
N ARG A 130 -38.52 -1.01 27.48
CA ARG A 130 -39.01 -2.31 27.94
C ARG A 130 -37.90 -2.97 28.76
N THR A 131 -38.00 -2.81 30.07
CA THR A 131 -37.38 -3.70 31.04
C THR A 131 -38.26 -4.94 31.21
N ARG A 132 -37.68 -6.13 31.03
CA ARG A 132 -37.49 -7.11 32.10
C ARG A 132 -36.45 -8.14 31.66
#